data_AF-A0A847U4L0-F1
#
_entry.id   AF-A0A847U4L0-F1
#
_cell.length_a   1.000
_cell.length_b   1.000
_cell.length_c   1.000
_cell.angle_alpha   90.00
_cell.angle_beta   90.00
_cell.angle_gamma   90.00
#
_symmetry.space_group_name_H-M   'P 1'
#
loop_
_entity.id
_entity.type
_entity.pdbx_description
1 polymer ?
#
loop_
_entity_poly.entity_id
_entity_poly.type
_entity_poly.pdbx_seq_one_letter_code
_entity_poly.pdbx_strand_id
1 'polypeptide(L)' 'MTRRTPDDSLDAAEAVAAAQQVRHALIQDGPAPSVSRILEEMGRDSGGYPLGDEPKELSAHQAARQLLADGVEV' A
#
# COMPACT_ATOMS: atom_id res chain seq x y z
N MET A 1 10.36 -4.31 23.62
CA MET A 1 9.15 -3.47 23.47
C MET A 1 9.47 -2.37 22.46
N THR A 2 9.26 -2.65 21.18
CA THR A 2 9.52 -1.68 20.10
C THR A 2 8.50 -0.57 20.26
N ARG A 3 8.97 0.63 20.61
CA ARG A 3 8.10 1.79 20.77
C ARG A 3 7.58 2.12 19.37
N ARG A 4 6.29 1.86 19.09
CA ARG A 4 5.60 2.51 17.97
C ARG A 4 5.72 4.00 18.22
N THR A 5 6.66 4.64 17.54
CA THR A 5 6.83 6.08 17.57
C THR A 5 5.59 6.72 16.94
N PRO A 6 5.15 7.90 17.41
CA PRO A 6 4.03 8.61 16.80
C PRO A 6 4.24 8.91 15.31
N ASP A 7 5.51 8.95 14.89
CA ASP A 7 5.96 9.07 13.50
C ASP A 7 5.48 7.90 12.62
N ASP A 8 5.59 6.68 13.13
CA ASP A 8 5.19 5.44 12.44
C ASP A 8 3.67 5.35 12.27
N SER A 9 2.91 5.86 13.25
CA SER A 9 1.45 5.96 13.14
C SER A 9 1.00 6.97 12.08
N LEU A 10 1.74 8.07 11.90
CA LEU A 10 1.46 9.05 10.87
C LEU A 10 1.80 8.46 9.49
N ASP A 11 3.00 7.87 9.33
CA ASP A 11 3.40 7.20 8.09
C ASP A 11 2.41 6.10 7.70
N ALA A 12 1.96 5.30 8.67
CA ALA A 12 0.94 4.28 8.44
C ALA A 12 -0.38 4.87 7.93
N ALA A 13 -0.85 5.95 8.54
CA ALA A 13 -2.06 6.64 8.10
C ALA A 13 -1.89 7.24 6.69
N GLU A 14 -0.74 7.83 6.40
CA GLU A 14 -0.40 8.39 5.08
C GLU A 14 -0.35 7.29 4.02
N ALA A 15 0.26 6.15 4.30
CA ALA A 15 0.32 5.01 3.40
C ALA A 15 -1.08 4.46 3.09
N VAL A 16 -1.95 4.33 4.10
CA VAL A 16 -3.34 3.89 3.92
C VAL A 16 -4.14 4.91 3.10
N ALA A 17 -3.95 6.20 3.35
CA ALA A 17 -4.59 7.27 2.58
C ALA A 17 -4.14 7.23 1.12
N ALA A 18 -2.84 7.12 0.86
CA ALA A 18 -2.28 7.02 -0.48
C ALA A 18 -2.80 5.78 -1.24
N ALA A 19 -2.83 4.61 -0.58
CA ALA A 19 -3.36 3.39 -1.16
C ALA A 19 -4.86 3.49 -1.48
N GLN A 20 -5.64 4.15 -0.62
CA GLN A 20 -7.05 4.44 -0.89
C GLN A 20 -7.24 5.38 -2.07
N GLN A 21 -6.46 6.46 -2.16
CA GLN A 21 -6.54 7.41 -3.28
C GLN A 21 -6.20 6.73 -4.60
N VAL A 22 -5.13 5.94 -4.63
CA VAL A 22 -4.72 5.17 -5.82
C VAL A 22 -5.80 4.18 -6.22
N ARG A 23 -6.33 3.39 -5.27
CA ARG A 23 -7.45 2.49 -5.56
C ARG A 23 -8.66 3.24 -6.11
N HIS A 24 -8.99 4.41 -5.56
CA HIS A 24 -10.13 5.21 -6.02
C HIS A 24 -9.92 5.77 -7.43
N ALA A 25 -8.69 6.16 -7.78
CA ALA A 25 -8.37 6.54 -9.15
C ALA A 25 -8.44 5.33 -10.10
N LEU A 26 -7.91 4.18 -9.70
CA LEU A 26 -7.90 2.97 -10.52
C LEU A 26 -9.30 2.39 -10.71
N ILE A 27 -10.17 2.45 -9.70
CA ILE A 27 -11.54 1.91 -9.82
C ILE A 27 -12.40 2.73 -10.79
N GLN A 28 -12.02 3.98 -11.06
CA GLN A 28 -12.64 4.79 -12.12
C GLN A 28 -12.22 4.32 -13.52
N ASP A 29 -11.00 3.79 -13.66
CA ASP A 29 -10.41 3.34 -14.92
C ASP A 29 -10.70 1.85 -15.21
N GLY A 30 -10.93 1.03 -14.18
CA GLY A 30 -11.19 -0.40 -14.32
C GLY A 30 -11.18 -1.18 -12.99
N PRO A 31 -11.02 -2.52 -13.02
CA PRO A 31 -10.91 -3.31 -11.79
C PRO A 31 -9.63 -2.94 -11.02
N ALA A 32 -9.78 -2.45 -9.80
CA ALA A 32 -8.66 -2.01 -8.95
C ALA A 32 -8.35 -3.03 -7.84
N PRO A 33 -7.05 -3.25 -7.51
CA PRO A 33 -6.66 -4.08 -6.39
C PRO A 33 -7.12 -3.48 -5.04
N SER A 34 -7.31 -4.33 -4.04
CA SER A 34 -7.70 -3.90 -2.69
C SER A 34 -6.58 -3.12 -2.00
N VAL A 35 -6.96 -2.18 -1.14
CA VAL A 35 -6.02 -1.34 -0.36
C VAL A 35 -5.03 -2.19 0.44
N SER A 36 -5.49 -3.25 1.10
CA SER A 36 -4.62 -4.20 1.82
C SER A 36 -3.54 -4.79 0.93
N ARG A 37 -3.90 -5.24 -0.29
CA ARG A 37 -2.94 -5.81 -1.25
C ARG A 37 -1.89 -4.78 -1.69
N ILE A 38 -2.32 -3.54 -1.92
CA ILE A 38 -1.42 -2.43 -2.26
C ILE A 38 -0.44 -2.17 -1.09
N LEU A 39 -0.94 -2.17 0.15
CA LEU A 39 -0.11 -2.00 1.35
C LEU A 39 0.87 -3.16 1.53
N GLU A 40 0.42 -4.39 1.37
CA GLU A 40 1.27 -5.60 1.44
C GLU A 40 2.42 -5.54 0.43
N GLU A 41 2.15 -5.07 -0.79
CA GLU A 41 3.18 -4.93 -1.82
C GLU A 41 4.19 -3.82 -1.49
N MET A 42 3.76 -2.76 -0.78
CA MET A 42 4.65 -1.76 -0.18
C MET A 42 5.41 -2.30 1.05
N GLY A 43 5.22 -3.57 1.43
CA GLY A 43 5.82 -4.15 2.63
C GLY A 43 5.17 -3.65 3.93
N ARG A 44 3.93 -3.18 3.85
CA ARG A 44 3.13 -2.69 4.97
C ARG A 44 1.96 -3.63 5.27
N ASP A 45 1.56 -3.69 6.53
CA ASP A 45 0.36 -4.40 6.97
C ASP A 45 -0.91 -3.71 6.44
N SER A 46 -2.06 -4.38 6.54
CA SER A 46 -3.37 -3.77 6.27
C SER A 46 -3.62 -2.47 7.04
N GLY A 47 -2.96 -2.26 8.19
CA GLY A 47 -3.01 -1.01 8.95
C GLY A 47 -2.06 0.09 8.46
N GLY A 48 -1.24 -0.13 7.42
CA GLY A 48 -0.22 0.80 6.94
C GLY A 48 1.11 0.74 7.69
N TYR A 49 1.19 -0.04 8.77
CA TYR A 49 2.42 -0.21 9.52
C TYR A 49 3.45 -1.02 8.72
N PRO A 50 4.74 -0.64 8.73
CA PRO A 50 5.78 -1.44 8.08
C PRO A 50 5.86 -2.85 8.72
N LEU A 51 5.94 -3.89 7.88
CA LEU A 51 6.01 -5.29 8.34
C LEU A 51 7.42 -5.69 8.84
N GLY A 52 8.44 -4.87 8.59
CA GLY A 52 9.82 -5.10 9.00
C GLY A 52 10.66 -3.82 8.99
N ASP A 53 11.96 -3.95 9.23
CA ASP A 53 12.91 -2.82 9.32
C ASP A 53 13.22 -2.19 7.95
N GLU A 54 12.94 -2.89 6.85
CA GLU A 54 13.12 -2.41 5.48
C GLU A 54 11.74 -2.20 4.83
N PRO A 55 11.11 -1.01 4.97
CA PRO A 55 9.98 -0.68 4.11
C PRO A 55 10.47 -0.78 2.67
N LYS A 56 9.76 -1.54 1.83
CA LYS A 56 9.94 -1.39 0.40
C LYS A 56 9.59 0.08 0.12
N GLU A 57 10.54 0.88 -0.38
CA GLU A 57 10.31 2.26 -0.83
C GLU A 57 9.44 2.32 -2.10
N LEU A 58 8.46 1.41 -2.20
CA LEU A 58 7.46 1.33 -3.24
C LEU A 58 6.31 2.26 -2.85
N SER A 59 6.02 3.21 -3.73
CA SER A 59 4.84 4.07 -3.59
C SER A 59 3.56 3.28 -3.87
N ALA A 60 2.45 3.68 -3.25
CA ALA A 60 1.14 3.04 -3.43
C ALA A 60 0.72 2.93 -4.89
N HIS A 61 1.06 3.93 -5.71
CA HIS A 61 0.77 3.91 -7.15
C HIS A 61 1.58 2.85 -7.88
N GLN A 62 2.86 2.69 -7.54
CA GLN A 62 3.75 1.70 -8.13
C GLN A 62 3.32 0.28 -7.75
N ALA A 63 3.02 0.06 -6.46
CA ALA A 63 2.47 -1.18 -5.94
C ALA A 63 1.16 -1.57 -6.66
N ALA A 64 0.21 -0.63 -6.76
CA ALA A 64 -1.05 -0.90 -7.44
C ALA A 64 -0.89 -1.17 -8.94
N ARG A 65 0.01 -0.46 -9.62
CA ARG A 65 0.36 -0.72 -11.02
C ARG A 65 1.01 -2.10 -11.22
N GLN A 66 1.88 -2.52 -10.31
CA GLN A 66 2.47 -3.86 -10.33
C GLN A 66 1.41 -4.93 -10.15
N LEU A 67 0.52 -4.78 -9.16
CA LEU A 67 -0.59 -5.72 -8.95
C LEU A 67 -1.54 -5.81 -10.14
N LEU A 68 -1.76 -4.70 -10.84
CA LEU A 68 -2.54 -4.69 -12.08
C LEU A 68 -1.82 -5.36 -13.25
N ALA A 69 -0.49 -5.27 -13.32
CA ALA A 69 0.31 -5.94 -14.33
C ALA A 69 0.48 -7.44 -14.05
N ASP A 70 0.62 -7.81 -12.77
CA ASP A 70 0.77 -9.18 -12.27
C ASP A 70 -0.56 -9.95 -12.29
N GLY A 71 -1.68 -9.28 -12.01
CA GLY A 71 -3.03 -9.83 -12.14
C GLY A 71 -3.51 -10.05 -13.59
N VAL A 72 -2.67 -9.74 -14.59
CA VAL A 72 -2.85 -10.10 -16.00
C VAL A 72 -1.92 -11.28 -16.30
N GLU A 73 -2.06 -12.37 -15.55
CA GLU A 73 -1.68 -13.69 -16.06
C GLU A 73 -2.88 -14.25 -16.84
N VAL A 74 -2.68 -14.35 -18.16
CA VAL A 74 -3.61 -14.83 -19.19
C VAL A 74 -4.12 -16.25 -18.98
#